data_AF-A0A349KJ64-F1
#
_entry.id   AF-A0A349KJ64-F1
#
_cell.length_a   1.000
_cell.length_b   1.000
_cell.length_c   1.000
_cell.angle_alpha   90.00
_cell.angle_beta   90.00
_cell.angle_gamma   90.00
#
_symmetry.space_group_name_H-M   'P 1'
#
loop_
_entity.id
_entity.type
_entity.pdbx_description
1 polymer ?
#
loop_
_entity_poly.entity_id
_entity_poly.type
_entity_poly.pdbx_seq_one_letter_code
_entity_poly.pdbx_strand_id
1 'polypeptide(L)'
;MHEHVMVSASGLWDQYPDLLGPDREARAIASLKEARSEGIDTMVDATTFDLGRKAELLSRVSKESGVNIINATGWWLDVPRFLQGVSPNQMAKEFVKDIEEGF
;
A
#
# COMPACT_ATOMS: atom_id res chain seq x y z
N MET A 1 -4.29 9.67 -11.18
CA MET A 1 -4.37 9.86 -9.71
C MET A 1 -5.08 8.64 -9.10
N HIS A 2 -4.56 7.43 -9.32
CA HIS A 2 -4.98 6.17 -8.72
C HIS A 2 -4.04 5.11 -9.29
N GLU A 3 -3.12 4.58 -8.50
CA GLU A 3 -2.21 3.52 -8.94
C GLU A 3 -1.98 2.53 -7.79
N HIS A 4 -1.26 1.45 -8.08
CA HIS A 4 -0.85 0.47 -7.08
C HIS A 4 0.60 0.06 -7.32
N VAL A 5 1.44 0.14 -6.29
CA VAL A 5 2.79 -0.43 -6.30
C VAL A 5 2.68 -1.96 -6.26
N MET A 6 1.83 -2.48 -5.39
CA MET A 6 1.54 -3.92 -5.30
C MET A 6 0.26 -4.17 -4.53
N VAL A 7 -0.61 -5.02 -5.09
CA VAL A 7 -1.85 -5.47 -4.48
C VAL A 7 -1.68 -6.91 -3.99
N SER A 8 -2.17 -7.21 -2.79
CA SER A 8 -2.16 -8.56 -2.23
C SER A 8 -3.28 -8.75 -1.20
N ALA A 9 -3.36 -9.91 -0.55
CA ALA A 9 -4.17 -10.05 0.66
C ALA A 9 -3.38 -9.53 1.88
N SER A 10 -4.07 -9.02 2.91
CA SER A 10 -3.41 -8.67 4.18
C SER A 10 -2.56 -9.83 4.73
N GLY A 11 -1.33 -9.52 5.11
CA GLY A 11 -0.39 -10.50 5.67
C GLY A 11 0.26 -11.44 4.66
N LEU A 12 -0.13 -11.42 3.37
CA LEU A 12 0.46 -12.30 2.35
C LEU A 12 1.96 -12.07 2.20
N TRP A 13 2.41 -10.83 2.35
CA TRP A 13 3.82 -10.44 2.34
C TRP A 13 4.67 -11.24 3.33
N ASP A 14 4.14 -11.45 4.53
CA ASP A 14 4.89 -12.03 5.64
C ASP A 14 4.64 -13.54 5.77
N GLN A 15 3.44 -14.02 5.42
CA GLN A 15 3.05 -15.41 5.62
C GLN A 15 3.25 -16.31 4.40
N TYR A 16 3.08 -15.77 3.18
CA TYR A 16 3.22 -16.53 1.93
C TYR A 16 3.93 -15.71 0.84
N PRO A 17 5.16 -15.23 1.10
CA PRO A 17 5.87 -14.30 0.22
C PRO A 17 6.10 -14.83 -1.18
N ASP A 18 6.22 -16.14 -1.36
CA ASP A 18 6.49 -16.78 -2.66
C ASP A 18 5.33 -16.59 -3.65
N LEU A 19 4.10 -16.40 -3.15
CA LEU A 19 2.92 -16.16 -4.00
C LEU A 19 2.93 -14.78 -4.67
N LEU A 20 3.74 -13.85 -4.19
CA LEU A 20 3.93 -12.52 -4.80
C LEU A 20 4.93 -12.54 -5.97
N GLY A 21 5.58 -13.69 -6.19
CA GLY A 21 6.64 -13.84 -7.18
C GLY A 21 7.98 -13.27 -6.73
N PRO A 22 9.04 -13.59 -7.51
CA PRO A 22 10.40 -13.15 -7.22
C PRO A 22 10.58 -11.65 -7.51
N ASP A 23 11.60 -11.06 -6.88
CA ASP A 23 12.13 -9.72 -7.16
C ASP A 23 11.08 -8.59 -7.16
N ARG A 24 9.98 -8.77 -6.45
CA ARG A 24 8.83 -7.87 -6.43
C ARG A 24 9.17 -6.41 -6.06
N GLU A 25 10.08 -6.22 -5.11
CA GLU A 25 10.56 -4.89 -4.72
C GLU A 25 11.41 -4.26 -5.83
N ALA A 26 12.35 -5.01 -6.40
CA ALA A 26 13.20 -4.53 -7.50
C ALA A 26 12.38 -4.18 -8.75
N ARG A 27 11.35 -4.98 -9.07
CA ARG A 27 10.41 -4.71 -10.15
C ARG A 27 9.64 -3.41 -9.93
N ALA A 28 9.09 -3.21 -8.73
CA ALA A 28 8.39 -1.97 -8.37
C ALA A 28 9.30 -0.73 -8.51
N ILE A 29 10.54 -0.83 -8.01
CA ILE A 29 11.54 0.25 -8.14
C ILE A 29 11.84 0.54 -9.60
N ALA A 30 12.08 -0.49 -10.42
CA ALA A 30 12.37 -0.34 -11.84
C ALA A 30 11.23 0.35 -12.59
N SER A 31 9.99 -0.09 -12.35
CA SER A 31 8.80 0.52 -12.96
C SER A 31 8.63 1.99 -12.57
N LEU A 32 8.87 2.35 -11.30
CA LEU A 32 8.76 3.76 -10.90
C LEU A 32 9.96 4.61 -11.35
N LYS A 33 11.14 4.03 -11.56
CA LYS A 33 12.27 4.74 -12.21
C LYS A 33 11.95 5.09 -13.65
N GLU A 34 11.33 4.18 -14.39
CA GLU A 34 10.84 4.43 -15.74
C GLU A 34 9.76 5.51 -15.73
N ALA A 35 8.77 5.42 -14.84
CA ALA A 35 7.78 6.48 -14.67
C ALA A 35 8.44 7.85 -14.37
N ARG A 36 9.46 7.87 -13.51
CA ARG A 36 10.20 9.09 -13.17
C ARG A 36 10.97 9.66 -14.36
N SER A 37 11.58 8.83 -15.19
CA SER A 37 12.28 9.31 -16.40
C SER A 37 11.34 9.92 -17.42
N GLU A 38 10.06 9.50 -17.43
CA GLU A 38 8.99 10.08 -18.24
C GLU A 38 8.30 11.30 -17.57
N GLY A 39 8.82 11.80 -16.45
CA GLY A 39 8.36 13.02 -15.80
C GLY A 39 7.27 12.82 -14.73
N ILE A 40 7.01 11.60 -14.27
CA ILE A 40 6.10 11.36 -13.14
C ILE A 40 6.86 11.58 -11.83
N ASP A 41 6.55 12.67 -11.14
CA ASP A 41 7.17 13.00 -9.85
C ASP A 41 6.43 12.40 -8.64
N THR A 42 5.12 12.14 -8.76
CA THR A 42 4.27 11.73 -7.64
C THR A 42 3.15 10.80 -8.10
N MET A 43 2.87 9.78 -7.28
CA MET A 43 1.73 8.89 -7.45
C MET A 43 0.91 8.76 -6.17
N VAL A 44 -0.37 8.38 -6.33
CA VAL A 44 -1.23 7.95 -5.21
C VAL A 44 -1.31 6.43 -5.27
N ASP A 45 -0.81 5.77 -4.23
CA ASP A 45 -1.00 4.33 -4.03
C ASP A 45 -2.32 4.10 -3.29
N ALA A 46 -3.31 3.57 -4.02
CA ALA A 46 -4.66 3.32 -3.52
C ALA A 46 -4.80 1.93 -2.87
N THR A 47 -3.70 1.30 -2.45
CA THR A 47 -3.72 0.01 -1.77
C THR A 47 -4.05 0.22 -0.30
N THR A 48 -5.25 -0.21 0.10
CA THR A 48 -5.73 -0.20 1.48
C THR A 48 -5.16 -1.38 2.29
N PHE A 49 -5.40 -1.41 3.60
CA PHE A 49 -4.80 -2.45 4.46
C PHE A 49 -5.26 -3.87 4.09
N ASP A 50 -6.52 -4.02 3.67
CA ASP A 50 -7.13 -5.27 3.21
C ASP A 50 -6.63 -5.73 1.84
N LEU A 51 -6.13 -4.78 1.03
CA LEU A 51 -5.39 -5.02 -0.20
C LEU A 51 -3.87 -5.22 0.03
N GLY A 52 -3.47 -5.45 1.28
CA GLY A 52 -2.12 -5.87 1.62
C GLY A 52 -1.08 -4.76 1.53
N ARG A 53 -1.48 -3.51 1.78
CA ARG A 53 -0.56 -2.36 1.89
C ARG A 53 0.63 -2.69 2.80
N LYS A 54 1.84 -2.45 2.32
CA LYS A 54 3.10 -2.67 3.05
C LYS A 54 3.92 -1.38 3.10
N ALA A 55 3.87 -0.67 4.23
CA ALA A 55 4.46 0.66 4.37
C ALA A 55 5.98 0.67 4.14
N GLU A 56 6.69 -0.36 4.58
CA GLU A 56 8.14 -0.48 4.41
C GLU A 56 8.53 -0.62 2.94
N LEU A 57 7.74 -1.37 2.16
CA LEU A 57 7.91 -1.48 0.71
C LEU A 57 7.70 -0.11 0.05
N LEU A 58 6.58 0.56 0.33
CA LEU A 58 6.28 1.86 -0.27
C LEU A 58 7.37 2.90 0.06
N SER A 59 7.87 2.91 1.30
CA SER A 59 8.96 3.79 1.72
C SER A 59 10.25 3.53 0.93
N ARG A 60 10.63 2.27 0.74
CA ARG A 60 11.83 1.90 -0.04
C ARG A 60 11.67 2.22 -1.52
N VAL A 61 10.55 1.82 -2.11
CA VAL A 61 10.22 2.07 -3.52
C VAL A 61 10.22 3.57 -3.81
N SER A 62 9.61 4.39 -2.95
CA SER A 62 9.63 5.85 -3.09
C SER A 62 11.04 6.42 -3.05
N LYS A 63 11.85 6.04 -2.05
CA LYS A 63 13.23 6.51 -1.90
C LYS A 63 14.11 6.12 -3.08
N GLU A 64 14.03 4.88 -3.54
CA GLU A 64 14.91 4.36 -4.57
C GLU A 64 14.52 4.75 -6.00
N SER A 65 13.23 4.95 -6.26
CA SER A 65 12.74 5.44 -7.56
C SER A 65 12.80 6.96 -7.67
N GLY A 66 12.80 7.68 -6.55
CA GLY A 66 12.66 9.12 -6.48
C GLY A 66 11.21 9.61 -6.60
N VAL A 67 10.24 8.75 -6.91
CA VAL A 67 8.82 9.12 -7.00
C VAL A 67 8.23 9.30 -5.61
N ASN A 68 7.53 10.41 -5.36
CA ASN A 68 6.76 10.58 -4.13
C ASN A 68 5.54 9.67 -4.16
N ILE A 69 5.30 8.92 -3.08
CA ILE A 69 4.15 8.03 -2.97
C ILE A 69 3.26 8.54 -1.85
N ILE A 70 2.01 8.86 -2.19
CA ILE A 70 0.94 9.17 -1.24
C ILE A 70 0.10 7.91 -1.07
N ASN A 71 0.10 7.29 0.11
CA ASN A 71 -0.66 6.07 0.38
C ASN A 71 -2.04 6.38 0.99
N ALA A 72 -2.98 5.45 0.81
CA ALA A 72 -4.33 5.55 1.37
C ALA A 72 -4.49 4.75 2.68
N THR A 73 -5.35 5.24 3.57
CA THR A 73 -6.01 4.44 4.63
C THR A 73 -7.36 3.92 4.12
N GLY A 74 -8.10 3.16 4.92
CA GLY A 74 -9.41 2.62 4.55
C GLY A 74 -9.40 1.12 4.26
N TRP A 75 -10.50 0.60 3.72
CA TRP A 75 -10.60 -0.75 3.15
C TRP A 75 -11.22 -0.71 1.75
N TRP A 76 -11.09 -1.79 0.98
CA TRP A 76 -11.60 -1.91 -0.38
C TRP A 76 -12.96 -2.62 -0.45
N LEU A 77 -13.96 -1.92 -0.98
CA LEU A 77 -15.31 -2.39 -1.33
C LEU A 77 -16.10 -3.10 -0.22
N ASP A 78 -15.78 -4.37 0.04
CA ASP A 78 -16.53 -5.24 0.95
C ASP A 78 -16.01 -5.08 2.38
N VAL A 79 -16.93 -4.94 3.34
CA VAL A 79 -16.55 -4.88 4.75
C VAL A 79 -15.90 -6.22 5.15
N PRO A 80 -14.62 -6.22 5.56
CA PRO A 80 -13.94 -7.46 5.90
C PRO A 80 -14.64 -8.21 7.03
N ARG A 81 -14.77 -9.53 6.90
CA ARG A 81 -15.52 -10.37 7.87
C ARG A 81 -15.04 -10.24 9.31
N PHE A 82 -13.74 -9.98 9.54
CA PHE A 82 -13.19 -9.79 10.89
C PHE A 82 -13.59 -8.45 11.53
N LEU A 83 -14.18 -7.51 10.77
CA LEU A 83 -14.76 -6.28 11.30
C LEU A 83 -16.20 -6.45 11.77
N GLN A 84 -16.78 -7.66 11.69
CA GLN A 84 -18.08 -7.93 12.31
C GLN A 84 -18.01 -7.65 13.82
N GLY A 85 -18.88 -6.78 14.31
CA GLY A 85 -18.88 -6.32 15.70
C GLY A 85 -17.96 -5.14 15.99
N VAL A 86 -17.17 -4.67 15.02
CA VAL A 86 -16.41 -3.41 15.13
C VAL A 86 -17.33 -2.25 14.74
N SER A 87 -17.47 -1.26 15.62
CA SER A 87 -18.30 -0.08 15.34
C SER A 87 -17.63 0.86 14.33
N PRO A 88 -18.42 1.68 13.60
CA PRO A 88 -17.88 2.70 12.71
C PRO A 88 -16.89 3.65 13.40
N ASN A 89 -17.12 4.01 14.66
CA ASN A 89 -16.23 4.90 15.42
C ASN A 89 -14.90 4.24 15.79
N GLN A 90 -14.88 2.92 16.03
CA GLN A 90 -13.63 2.20 16.22
C GLN A 90 -12.80 2.21 14.93
N MET A 91 -13.40 1.91 13.78
CA MET A 91 -12.68 1.98 12.50
C MET A 91 -12.23 3.38 12.15
N ALA A 92 -13.08 4.41 12.36
CA ALA A 92 -12.70 5.80 12.14
C ALA A 92 -11.48 6.18 12.99
N LYS A 93 -11.42 5.74 14.25
CA LYS A 93 -10.25 5.96 15.11
C LYS A 93 -8.98 5.31 14.55
N GLU A 94 -9.07 4.07 14.06
CA GLU A 94 -7.91 3.41 13.46
C GLU A 94 -7.45 4.11 12.17
N PHE A 95 -8.36 4.60 11.33
CA PHE A 95 -8.00 5.36 10.13
C PHE A 95 -7.35 6.72 10.43
N VAL A 96 -7.84 7.44 11.44
CA VAL A 96 -7.22 8.68 11.88
C VAL A 96 -5.81 8.40 12.40
N LYS A 97 -5.66 7.36 13.23
CA LYS A 97 -4.35 6.94 13.73
C LYS A 97 -3.38 6.57 12.60
N ASP A 98 -3.84 5.85 11.59
CA ASP A 98 -3.05 5.51 10.40
C ASP A 98 -2.51 6.75 9.68
N ILE A 99 -3.34 7.78 9.56
CA ILE A 99 -2.98 9.04 8.88
C ILE A 99 -1.99 9.86 9.72
N GLU A 100 -2.20 9.94 11.04
CA GLU A 100 -1.45 10.84 11.92
C GLU A 100 -0.16 10.21 12.49
N GLU A 101 -0.19 8.91 12.74
CA GLU A 101 0.88 8.17 13.44
C GLU A 101 1.52 7.07 12.56
N GLY A 102 0.75 6.48 11.64
CA GLY A 102 1.14 5.27 10.90
C GLY A 102 1.01 3.98 11.73
N PHE A 103 1.36 2.85 11.10
CA PHE A 103 1.39 1.51 11.70
C PHE A 103 2.68 0.77 11.39
#